data_AF-A0A6B3N2B1-F1
#
_entry.id   AF-A0A6B3N2B1-F1
#
_cell.length_a   1.000
_cell.length_b   1.000
_cell.length_c   1.000
_cell.angle_alpha   90.00
_cell.angle_beta   90.00
_cell.angle_gamma   90.00
#
_symmetry.space_group_name_H-M   'P 1'
#
loop_
_entity.id
_entity.type
_entity.pdbx_description
1 polymer ?
#
loop_
_entity_poly.entity_id
_entity_poly.type
_entity_poly.pdbx_seq_one_letter_code
_entity_poly.pdbx_strand_id
1 'polypeptide(L)'
;GKVYNTALLVDPSGQEVARYQKVHLFDVNLPDGNTYRESSTVMAGTELPPIYSSQKLGNLGLSVCYDVRFPELYRHLSYKGVDILFVPAAFTAYTGKDHWQVLLQARAIENTCYVIAPAQTGRHYAMRYTHGHAMIIDPWGLILADAGDKPGVVIAEIDPERLKQIRSQMPSLEHRVFA
;
A
#
# COMPACT_ATOMS: atom_id res chain seq x y z
N GLY A 1 -27.06 6.87 -0.69
CA GLY A 1 -26.43 5.71 -0.03
C GLY A 1 -24.94 5.96 0.15
N LYS A 2 -24.28 5.25 1.06
CA LYS A 2 -22.80 5.27 1.16
C LYS A 2 -22.20 4.30 0.12
N VAL A 3 -20.94 4.53 -0.25
CA VAL A 3 -20.18 3.70 -1.22
C VAL A 3 -19.01 2.98 -0.55
N TYR A 4 -18.33 2.06 -1.24
CA TYR A 4 -17.09 1.44 -0.74
C TYR A 4 -15.87 1.98 -1.48
N ASN A 5 -14.79 2.25 -0.75
CA ASN A 5 -13.47 2.48 -1.35
C ASN A 5 -12.82 1.12 -1.63
N THR A 6 -12.73 0.75 -2.92
CA THR A 6 -12.40 -0.62 -3.34
C THR A 6 -11.15 -0.64 -4.22
N ALA A 7 -10.16 -1.45 -3.84
CA ALA A 7 -9.07 -1.86 -4.71
C ALA A 7 -9.43 -3.17 -5.40
N LEU A 8 -9.21 -3.24 -6.72
CA LEU A 8 -9.45 -4.42 -7.55
C LEU A 8 -8.15 -4.87 -8.17
N LEU A 9 -7.93 -6.19 -8.19
CA LEU A 9 -6.93 -6.81 -9.04
C LEU A 9 -7.65 -7.44 -10.22
N VAL A 10 -7.26 -7.03 -11.42
CA VAL A 10 -7.83 -7.51 -12.69
C VAL A 10 -6.73 -8.18 -13.48
N ASP A 11 -6.96 -9.40 -13.94
CA ASP A 11 -5.98 -10.16 -14.72
C ASP A 11 -5.97 -9.76 -16.21
N PRO A 12 -5.02 -10.27 -17.02
CA PRO A 12 -4.94 -9.93 -18.44
C PRO A 12 -6.16 -10.36 -19.29
N SER A 13 -7.03 -11.25 -18.77
CA SER A 13 -8.28 -11.63 -19.44
C SER A 13 -9.42 -10.63 -19.16
N GLY A 14 -9.20 -9.67 -18.26
CA GLY A 14 -10.20 -8.73 -17.78
C GLY A 14 -11.02 -9.26 -16.61
N GLN A 15 -10.67 -10.42 -16.04
CA GLN A 15 -11.36 -11.00 -14.91
C GLN A 15 -10.89 -10.36 -13.61
N GLU A 16 -11.85 -10.00 -12.75
CA GLU A 16 -11.55 -9.64 -11.35
C GLU A 16 -11.11 -10.88 -10.60
N VAL A 17 -9.87 -10.86 -10.10
CA VAL A 17 -9.24 -11.97 -9.38
C VAL A 17 -9.04 -11.69 -7.89
N ALA A 18 -9.12 -10.43 -7.48
CA ALA A 18 -9.20 -10.03 -6.08
C ALA A 18 -9.94 -8.71 -5.91
N ARG A 19 -10.62 -8.58 -4.77
CA ARG A 19 -11.33 -7.38 -4.36
C ARG A 19 -11.03 -7.11 -2.90
N TYR A 20 -10.66 -5.87 -2.61
CA TYR A 20 -10.44 -5.40 -1.26
C TYR A 20 -11.20 -4.10 -1.02
N GLN A 21 -12.06 -4.10 -0.01
CA GLN A 21 -12.75 -2.90 0.46
C GLN A 21 -11.98 -2.35 1.65
N LYS A 22 -11.57 -1.09 1.56
CA LYS A 22 -10.77 -0.41 2.60
C LYS A 22 -11.45 -0.54 3.96
N VAL A 23 -10.72 -1.08 4.94
CA VAL A 23 -11.26 -1.31 6.29
C VAL A 23 -10.96 -0.15 7.23
N HIS A 24 -9.84 0.56 7.04
CA HIS A 24 -9.51 1.74 7.85
C HIS A 24 -9.87 3.04 7.13
N LEU A 25 -11.01 3.62 7.49
CA LEU A 25 -11.44 4.89 6.91
C LEU A 25 -10.66 6.09 7.49
N PHE A 26 -10.41 7.08 6.65
CA PHE A 26 -9.66 8.29 6.96
C PHE A 26 -10.55 9.34 7.65
N ASP A 27 -10.74 9.14 8.95
CA ASP A 27 -11.45 10.06 9.84
C ASP A 27 -10.43 10.76 10.76
N VAL A 28 -9.93 11.92 10.35
CA VAL A 28 -8.86 12.64 11.07
C VAL A 28 -9.08 14.15 11.10
N ASN A 29 -8.55 14.79 12.13
CA ASN A 29 -8.40 16.24 12.21
C ASN A 29 -6.92 16.57 12.05
N LEU A 30 -6.55 17.26 10.98
CA LEU A 30 -5.18 17.65 10.75
C LEU A 30 -4.90 19.05 11.33
N PRO A 31 -3.67 19.30 11.83
CA PRO A 31 -3.28 20.61 12.35
C PRO A 31 -3.30 21.76 11.33
N ASP A 32 -3.37 21.45 10.03
CA ASP A 32 -3.52 22.44 8.96
C ASP A 32 -4.96 23.01 8.84
N GLY A 33 -5.85 22.63 9.77
CA GLY A 33 -7.23 23.05 9.82
C GLY A 33 -8.18 22.17 9.00
N ASN A 34 -7.68 21.16 8.29
CA ASN A 34 -8.52 20.25 7.51
C ASN A 34 -9.05 19.09 8.37
N THR A 35 -10.37 18.93 8.40
CA THR A 35 -11.03 17.74 8.93
C THR A 35 -11.45 16.82 7.79
N TYR A 36 -11.01 15.57 7.83
CA TYR A 36 -11.44 14.52 6.91
C TYR A 36 -12.35 13.54 7.66
N ARG A 37 -13.49 13.21 7.03
CA ARG A 37 -14.48 12.26 7.53
C ARG A 37 -14.89 11.33 6.38
N GLU A 38 -13.99 10.44 5.96
CA GLU A 38 -14.27 9.48 4.88
C GLU A 38 -15.53 8.64 5.21
N SER A 39 -15.74 8.31 6.49
CA SER A 39 -16.91 7.55 6.96
C SER A 39 -18.26 8.24 6.73
N SER A 40 -18.29 9.55 6.46
CA SER A 40 -19.53 10.28 6.15
C SER A 40 -20.16 9.82 4.83
N THR A 41 -19.34 9.43 3.86
CA THR A 41 -19.77 9.05 2.50
C THR A 41 -19.38 7.61 2.13
N VAL A 42 -18.42 7.01 2.84
CA VAL A 42 -17.87 5.68 2.56
C VAL A 42 -18.19 4.69 3.69
N MET A 43 -18.47 3.43 3.34
CA MET A 43 -18.54 2.30 4.25
C MET A 43 -17.19 1.60 4.34
N ALA A 44 -16.80 1.22 5.56
CA ALA A 44 -15.64 0.39 5.79
C ALA A 44 -15.94 -1.04 5.29
N GLY A 45 -14.95 -1.68 4.69
CA GLY A 45 -14.97 -3.12 4.49
C GLY A 45 -14.96 -3.86 5.84
N THR A 46 -15.44 -5.09 5.85
CA THR A 46 -15.46 -5.96 7.04
C THR A 46 -14.49 -7.12 6.96
N GLU A 47 -13.88 -7.34 5.79
CA GLU A 47 -12.99 -8.46 5.51
C GLU A 47 -11.53 -8.01 5.46
N LEU A 48 -10.64 -8.87 5.94
CA LEU A 48 -9.20 -8.68 5.74
C LEU A 48 -8.82 -8.80 4.26
N PRO A 49 -7.77 -8.09 3.81
CA PRO A 49 -7.38 -8.11 2.40
C PRO A 49 -7.00 -9.51 1.92
N PRO A 50 -7.51 -9.96 0.76
CA PRO A 50 -7.15 -11.25 0.20
C PRO A 50 -5.71 -11.24 -0.36
N ILE A 51 -5.12 -12.44 -0.48
CA ILE A 51 -3.92 -12.69 -1.27
C ILE A 51 -4.33 -13.36 -2.57
N TYR A 52 -3.76 -12.90 -3.68
CA TYR A 52 -3.87 -13.55 -4.98
C TYR A 52 -2.53 -14.16 -5.38
N SER A 53 -2.51 -15.46 -5.68
CA SER A 53 -1.30 -16.16 -6.13
C SER A 53 -1.14 -16.05 -7.64
N SER A 54 -0.17 -15.26 -8.09
CA SER A 54 0.23 -15.13 -9.49
C SER A 54 1.34 -16.12 -9.84
N GLN A 55 1.20 -16.81 -10.97
CA GLN A 55 2.25 -17.72 -11.47
C GLN A 55 3.57 -17.01 -11.80
N LYS A 56 3.52 -15.70 -12.13
CA LYS A 56 4.71 -14.94 -12.57
C LYS A 56 5.27 -14.03 -11.48
N LEU A 57 4.40 -13.49 -10.63
CA LEU A 57 4.75 -12.43 -9.68
C LEU A 57 4.72 -12.89 -8.22
N GLY A 58 4.36 -14.14 -7.95
CA GLY A 58 4.19 -14.65 -6.59
C GLY A 58 2.88 -14.16 -5.96
N ASN A 59 2.87 -14.07 -4.63
CA ASN A 59 1.69 -13.72 -3.87
C ASN A 59 1.48 -12.19 -3.80
N LEU A 60 0.35 -11.73 -4.31
CA LEU A 60 -0.02 -10.31 -4.40
C LEU A 60 -1.02 -9.95 -3.30
N GLY A 61 -0.73 -8.89 -2.55
CA GLY A 61 -1.61 -8.34 -1.51
C GLY A 61 -2.08 -6.93 -1.81
N LEU A 62 -3.26 -6.58 -1.31
CA LEU A 62 -3.88 -5.26 -1.49
C LEU A 62 -4.04 -4.54 -0.15
N SER A 63 -3.89 -3.22 -0.18
CA SER A 63 -4.26 -2.30 0.89
C SER A 63 -4.62 -0.95 0.27
N VAL A 64 -5.26 -0.04 1.00
CA VAL A 64 -5.63 1.27 0.46
C VAL A 64 -5.24 2.38 1.41
N CYS A 65 -4.35 3.26 0.94
CA CYS A 65 -4.04 4.56 1.54
C CYS A 65 -3.82 4.49 3.06
N TYR A 66 -4.83 4.87 3.85
CA TYR A 66 -4.77 4.96 5.31
C TYR A 66 -4.46 3.64 6.00
N ASP A 67 -4.74 2.50 5.36
CA ASP A 67 -4.34 1.18 5.83
C ASP A 67 -2.84 1.09 6.13
N VAL A 68 -2.00 1.85 5.40
CA VAL A 68 -0.54 1.89 5.60
C VAL A 68 -0.12 2.24 7.03
N ARG A 69 -1.00 2.87 7.82
CA ARG A 69 -0.72 3.21 9.22
C ARG A 69 -0.91 2.05 10.20
N PHE A 70 -1.55 0.96 9.79
CA PHE A 70 -1.94 -0.16 10.64
C PHE A 70 -1.06 -1.37 10.33
N PRO A 71 0.06 -1.56 11.05
CA PRO A 71 1.00 -2.66 10.76
C PRO A 71 0.34 -4.04 10.82
N GLU A 72 -0.71 -4.22 11.62
CA GLU A 72 -1.45 -5.47 11.81
C GLU A 72 -2.03 -6.00 10.49
N LEU A 73 -2.52 -5.11 9.62
CA LEU A 73 -3.03 -5.48 8.30
C LEU A 73 -1.92 -6.09 7.43
N TYR A 74 -0.70 -5.53 7.51
CA TYR A 74 0.44 -6.04 6.76
C TYR A 74 1.05 -7.28 7.39
N ARG A 75 1.02 -7.40 8.73
CA ARG A 75 1.36 -8.64 9.44
C ARG A 75 0.49 -9.79 8.93
N HIS A 76 -0.82 -9.57 8.79
CA HIS A 76 -1.75 -10.55 8.22
C HIS A 76 -1.34 -10.98 6.80
N LEU A 77 -1.09 -10.01 5.91
CA LEU A 77 -0.66 -10.31 4.53
C LEU A 77 0.68 -11.06 4.48
N SER A 78 1.62 -10.68 5.35
CA SER A 78 2.92 -11.36 5.48
C SER A 78 2.80 -12.77 6.03
N TYR A 79 1.91 -13.01 7.00
CA TYR A 79 1.60 -14.36 7.48
C TYR A 79 0.99 -15.24 6.38
N LYS A 80 0.23 -14.64 5.46
CA LYS A 80 -0.29 -15.31 4.25
C LYS A 80 0.75 -15.42 3.12
N GLY A 81 2.00 -15.03 3.36
CA GLY A 81 3.11 -15.21 2.43
C GLY A 81 3.14 -14.19 1.30
N VAL A 82 2.71 -12.94 1.52
CA VAL A 82 2.77 -11.90 0.49
C VAL A 82 4.21 -11.66 0.00
N ASP A 83 4.37 -11.54 -1.31
CA ASP A 83 5.65 -11.22 -1.96
C ASP A 83 5.64 -9.78 -2.50
N ILE A 84 4.49 -9.30 -2.95
CA ILE A 84 4.29 -7.94 -3.46
C ILE A 84 3.02 -7.33 -2.86
N LEU A 85 3.15 -6.14 -2.28
CA LEU A 85 2.05 -5.34 -1.76
C LEU A 85 1.73 -4.18 -2.71
N PHE A 86 0.47 -4.05 -3.09
CA PHE A 86 -0.04 -2.85 -3.74
C PHE A 86 -0.71 -1.93 -2.71
N VAL A 87 -0.31 -0.65 -2.72
CA VAL A 87 -0.78 0.37 -1.78
C VAL A 87 -1.26 1.63 -2.53
N PRO A 88 -2.32 1.54 -3.36
CA PRO A 88 -2.91 2.72 -4.00
C PRO A 88 -3.36 3.75 -2.97
N ALA A 89 -3.00 5.01 -3.20
CA ALA A 89 -3.24 6.07 -2.24
C ALA A 89 -3.58 7.43 -2.85
N ALA A 90 -4.28 8.23 -2.04
CA ALA A 90 -4.45 9.66 -2.23
C ALA A 90 -4.04 10.37 -0.94
N PHE A 91 -2.77 10.20 -0.55
CA PHE A 91 -2.22 10.77 0.67
C PHE A 91 -2.23 12.31 0.61
N THR A 92 -2.70 12.95 1.68
CA THR A 92 -2.72 14.42 1.78
C THR A 92 -1.30 14.98 1.70
N ALA A 93 -1.08 16.12 1.05
CA ALA A 93 0.24 16.76 1.02
C ALA A 93 0.82 17.02 2.43
N TYR A 94 -0.02 17.41 3.39
CA TYR A 94 0.40 17.71 4.77
C TYR A 94 1.00 16.50 5.49
N THR A 95 0.32 15.34 5.46
CA THR A 95 0.84 14.12 6.12
C THR A 95 1.83 13.36 5.25
N GLY A 96 1.77 13.51 3.92
CA GLY A 96 2.59 12.76 2.99
C GLY A 96 4.06 13.13 3.08
N LYS A 97 4.38 14.42 3.14
CA LYS A 97 5.76 14.94 3.24
C LYS A 97 6.58 14.31 4.37
N ASP A 98 5.91 13.93 5.47
CA ASP A 98 6.58 13.41 6.67
C ASP A 98 6.43 11.88 6.82
N HIS A 99 5.34 11.30 6.33
CA HIS A 99 4.98 9.91 6.66
C HIS A 99 4.98 8.95 5.48
N TRP A 100 4.78 9.43 4.24
CA TRP A 100 4.47 8.53 3.12
C TRP A 100 5.61 7.55 2.87
N GLN A 101 6.80 8.07 2.58
CA GLN A 101 7.99 7.25 2.35
C GLN A 101 8.31 6.37 3.56
N VAL A 102 8.31 6.94 4.77
CA VAL A 102 8.68 6.23 6.01
C VAL A 102 7.77 5.02 6.24
N LEU A 103 6.45 5.20 6.09
CA LEU A 103 5.49 4.13 6.28
C LEU A 103 5.62 3.05 5.20
N LEU A 104 5.78 3.43 3.93
CA LEU A 104 5.96 2.46 2.86
C LEU A 104 7.25 1.63 3.03
N GLN A 105 8.37 2.30 3.33
CA GLN A 105 9.65 1.62 3.58
C GLN A 105 9.54 0.70 4.80
N ALA A 106 8.89 1.15 5.88
CA ALA A 106 8.60 0.29 7.02
C ALA A 106 7.87 -0.97 6.54
N ARG A 107 6.73 -0.85 5.85
CA ARG A 107 5.97 -2.02 5.36
C ARG A 107 6.80 -2.97 4.50
N ALA A 108 7.69 -2.47 3.65
CA ALA A 108 8.59 -3.31 2.87
C ALA A 108 9.57 -4.08 3.78
N ILE A 109 10.26 -3.37 4.69
CA ILE A 109 11.31 -3.91 5.56
C ILE A 109 10.74 -4.94 6.55
N GLU A 110 9.72 -4.55 7.33
CA GLU A 110 9.23 -5.41 8.40
C GLU A 110 8.51 -6.66 7.86
N ASN A 111 8.00 -6.63 6.62
CA ASN A 111 7.31 -7.77 6.00
C ASN A 111 8.18 -8.52 4.99
N THR A 112 9.39 -8.05 4.68
CA THR A 112 10.29 -8.59 3.65
C THR A 112 9.57 -8.88 2.33
N CYS A 113 8.94 -7.84 1.77
CA CYS A 113 8.21 -7.91 0.50
C CYS A 113 8.39 -6.62 -0.30
N TYR A 114 8.13 -6.69 -1.61
CA TYR A 114 8.08 -5.49 -2.43
C TYR A 114 6.84 -4.66 -2.10
N VAL A 115 6.97 -3.34 -2.18
CA VAL A 115 5.85 -2.41 -2.04
C VAL A 115 5.74 -1.58 -3.31
N ILE A 116 4.57 -1.61 -3.95
CA ILE A 116 4.22 -0.84 -5.13
C ILE A 116 3.07 0.10 -4.73
N ALA A 117 3.37 1.38 -4.62
CA ALA A 117 2.47 2.37 -4.03
C ALA A 117 2.14 3.48 -5.04
N PRO A 118 1.17 3.26 -5.96
CA PRO A 118 0.70 4.31 -6.84
C PRO A 118 -0.02 5.40 -6.03
N ALA A 119 0.26 6.66 -6.33
CA ALA A 119 -0.23 7.79 -5.55
C ALA A 119 -0.85 8.87 -6.44
N GLN A 120 -1.96 9.45 -6.00
CA GLN A 120 -2.49 10.69 -6.56
C GLN A 120 -1.52 11.85 -6.28
N THR A 121 -1.36 12.76 -7.23
CA THR A 121 -0.45 13.92 -7.09
C THR A 121 -1.10 15.24 -7.49
N GLY A 122 -0.57 16.34 -6.95
CA GLY A 122 -0.94 17.70 -7.33
C GLY A 122 -2.22 18.22 -6.67
N ARG A 123 -2.79 19.25 -7.32
CA ARG A 123 -4.02 19.93 -6.86
C ARG A 123 -5.24 19.31 -7.52
N HIS A 124 -6.23 18.95 -6.71
CA HIS A 124 -7.52 18.45 -7.18
C HIS A 124 -8.52 19.61 -7.23
N TYR A 125 -9.48 19.62 -6.31
CA TYR A 125 -10.50 20.66 -6.18
C TYR A 125 -10.36 21.39 -4.85
N ALA A 126 -10.78 22.66 -4.82
CA ALA A 126 -10.69 23.54 -3.65
C ALA A 126 -9.28 23.51 -3.01
N MET A 127 -9.20 23.19 -1.72
CA MET A 127 -7.96 23.10 -0.94
C MET A 127 -7.38 21.68 -0.87
N ARG A 128 -7.84 20.74 -1.71
CA ARG A 128 -7.36 19.35 -1.68
C ARG A 128 -6.09 19.18 -2.51
N TYR A 129 -4.98 18.95 -1.81
CA TYR A 129 -3.68 18.63 -2.38
C TYR A 129 -3.24 17.22 -1.95
N THR A 130 -2.73 16.44 -2.90
CA THR A 130 -2.13 15.13 -2.61
C THR A 130 -0.63 15.17 -2.80
N HIS A 131 0.06 14.34 -2.03
CA HIS A 131 1.52 14.38 -1.92
C HIS A 131 2.25 13.95 -3.20
N GLY A 132 1.67 13.03 -3.99
CA GLY A 132 2.39 12.36 -5.07
C GLY A 132 3.33 11.29 -4.52
N HIS A 133 4.53 11.25 -5.06
CA HIS A 133 5.58 10.28 -4.73
C HIS A 133 5.07 8.85 -4.86
N ALA A 134 4.53 8.50 -6.03
CA ALA A 134 4.27 7.11 -6.34
C ALA A 134 5.60 6.35 -6.35
N MET A 135 5.68 5.24 -5.60
CA MET A 135 6.96 4.60 -5.29
C MET A 135 6.95 3.09 -5.50
N ILE A 136 8.13 2.55 -5.82
CA ILE A 136 8.41 1.12 -5.81
C ILE A 136 9.59 0.88 -4.86
N ILE A 137 9.42 -0.01 -3.89
CA ILE A 137 10.40 -0.29 -2.83
C ILE A 137 10.68 -1.79 -2.77
N ASP A 138 11.96 -2.16 -2.64
CA ASP A 138 12.41 -3.55 -2.52
C ASP A 138 12.21 -4.12 -1.10
N PRO A 139 12.34 -5.44 -0.89
CA PRO A 139 12.16 -6.05 0.43
C PRO A 139 13.19 -5.64 1.49
N TRP A 140 14.27 -4.94 1.10
CA TRP A 140 15.28 -4.37 2.00
C TRP A 140 14.94 -2.93 2.41
N GLY A 141 13.90 -2.34 1.81
CA GLY A 141 13.51 -0.96 2.01
C GLY A 141 14.19 0.03 1.05
N LEU A 142 14.94 -0.43 0.05
CA LEU A 142 15.52 0.44 -0.96
C LEU A 142 14.43 0.95 -1.89
N ILE A 143 14.39 2.27 -2.08
CA ILE A 143 13.50 2.90 -3.07
C ILE A 143 14.09 2.63 -4.46
N LEU A 144 13.41 1.80 -5.24
CA LEU A 144 13.80 1.48 -6.60
C LEU A 144 13.38 2.57 -7.59
N ALA A 145 12.23 3.20 -7.34
CA ALA A 145 11.76 4.33 -8.12
C ALA A 145 10.82 5.25 -7.32
N ASP A 146 10.87 6.54 -7.62
CA ASP A 146 9.96 7.59 -7.12
C ASP A 146 9.51 8.48 -8.28
N ALA A 147 8.19 8.62 -8.47
CA ALA A 147 7.59 9.44 -9.52
C ALA A 147 7.57 10.95 -9.22
N GLY A 148 7.91 11.35 -8.00
CA GLY A 148 7.86 12.74 -7.54
C GLY A 148 6.43 13.29 -7.49
N ASP A 149 6.30 14.62 -7.63
CA ASP A 149 5.05 15.36 -7.41
C ASP A 149 4.28 15.70 -8.71
N LYS A 150 4.74 15.21 -9.86
CA LYS A 150 4.09 15.44 -11.16
C LYS A 150 3.42 14.18 -11.70
N PRO A 151 2.34 14.31 -12.49
CA PRO A 151 1.77 13.17 -13.20
C PRO A 151 2.83 12.47 -14.05
N GLY A 152 2.94 11.15 -13.90
CA GLY A 152 3.97 10.37 -14.56
C GLY A 152 3.87 8.90 -14.20
N VAL A 153 4.79 8.12 -14.77
CA VAL A 153 4.93 6.68 -14.53
C VAL A 153 6.38 6.40 -14.19
N VAL A 154 6.58 5.51 -13.23
CA VAL A 154 7.89 4.94 -12.92
C VAL A 154 7.84 3.43 -13.07
N ILE A 155 8.99 2.84 -13.40
CA ILE A 155 9.14 1.42 -13.65
C ILE A 155 10.37 0.95 -12.88
N ALA A 156 10.25 -0.21 -12.25
CA ALA A 156 11.36 -0.91 -11.63
C ALA A 156 11.20 -2.42 -11.85
N GLU A 157 12.31 -3.14 -11.83
CA GLU A 157 12.33 -4.59 -11.92
C GLU A 157 11.88 -5.20 -10.58
N ILE A 158 11.09 -6.28 -10.67
CA ILE A 158 10.74 -7.12 -9.53
C ILE A 158 11.45 -8.45 -9.70
N ASP A 159 12.42 -8.71 -8.83
CA ASP A 159 13.21 -9.93 -8.84
C ASP A 159 12.78 -10.89 -7.70
N PRO A 160 12.20 -12.07 -8.02
CA PRO A 160 11.88 -13.10 -7.03
C PRO A 160 13.11 -13.67 -6.30
N GLU A 161 14.28 -13.71 -6.95
CA GLU A 161 15.50 -14.23 -6.32
C GLU A 161 16.03 -13.27 -5.25
N ARG A 162 15.98 -11.96 -5.50
CA ARG A 162 16.25 -10.93 -4.48
C ARG A 162 15.38 -11.10 -3.24
N LEU A 163 14.10 -11.41 -3.40
CA LEU A 163 13.18 -11.63 -2.29
C LEU A 163 13.56 -12.88 -1.46
N LYS A 164 13.89 -13.99 -2.13
CA LYS A 164 14.41 -15.19 -1.45
C LYS A 164 15.72 -14.91 -0.73
N GLN A 165 16.64 -14.20 -1.37
CA GLN A 165 17.94 -13.83 -0.80
C GLN A 165 17.76 -13.02 0.49
N ILE A 166 16.91 -11.99 0.47
CA ILE A 166 16.67 -11.14 1.65
C ILE A 166 16.07 -11.96 2.79
N ARG A 167 15.06 -12.80 2.51
CA ARG A 167 14.45 -13.66 3.54
C ARG A 167 15.43 -14.66 4.13
N SER A 168 16.37 -15.18 3.33
CA SER A 168 17.43 -16.07 3.82
C SER A 168 18.49 -15.33 4.65
N GLN A 169 18.88 -14.12 4.26
CA GLN A 169 19.88 -13.32 4.98
C GLN A 169 19.32 -12.70 6.27
N MET A 170 18.04 -12.36 6.27
CA MET A 170 17.31 -11.78 7.40
C MET A 170 15.98 -12.51 7.60
N PRO A 171 15.98 -13.71 8.22
CA PRO A 171 14.79 -14.53 8.42
C PRO A 171 13.90 -14.00 9.56
N SER A 172 13.68 -12.68 9.62
CA SER A 172 12.91 -12.01 10.68
C SER A 172 11.46 -12.51 10.76
N LEU A 173 10.90 -12.98 9.65
CA LEU A 173 9.58 -13.59 9.61
C LEU A 173 9.51 -14.92 10.37
N GLU A 174 10.59 -15.71 10.34
CA GLU A 174 10.68 -17.00 11.04
C GLU A 174 10.93 -16.83 12.54
N HIS A 175 11.48 -15.69 12.95
CA HIS A 175 11.78 -15.37 14.34
C HIS A 175 10.59 -14.75 15.10
N ARG A 176 9.42 -14.61 14.48
CA ARG A 176 8.24 -14.02 15.13
C ARG A 176 7.77 -14.91 16.28
N VAL A 177 7.53 -14.29 17.43
CA VAL A 177 7.00 -14.96 18.63
C VAL A 177 5.50 -14.69 18.85
N PHE A 178 4.92 -13.77 18.07
CA PHE A 178 3.50 -13.42 18.10
C PHE A 178 2.90 -13.59 16.70
N ALA A 179 1.63 -13.97 16.64
CA ALA A 179 0.86 -14.11 15.41
C ALA A 179 0.51 -12.73 14.81
#